data_AF-A0A936Q3P1-F1
#
_entry.id   AF-A0A936Q3P1-F1
#
_cell.length_a   1.000
_cell.length_b   1.000
_cell.length_c   1.000
_cell.angle_alpha   90.00
_cell.angle_beta   90.00
_cell.angle_gamma   90.00
#
_symmetry.space_group_name_H-M   'P 1'
#
loop_
_entity.id
_entity.type
_entity.pdbx_description
1 polymer ?
#
loop_
_entity_poly.entity_id
_entity_poly.type
_entity_poly.pdbx_seq_one_letter_code
_entity_poly.pdbx_strand_id
1 'polypeptide(L)' 'MGGKPCIRGMRVTVATIAGHLASGYSEAEALEFCPRLDAKGIRAVEQWAVGYRGKGQRAAVRGGRGRE' A
#
# COMPACT_ATOMS: atom_id res chain seq x y z
N MET A 1 6.33 11.05 -8.00
CA MET A 1 6.39 9.60 -7.77
C MET A 1 7.80 9.10 -8.11
N GLY A 2 8.77 9.25 -7.18
CA GLY A 2 10.19 8.98 -7.45
C GLY A 2 10.53 7.49 -7.61
N GLY A 3 10.22 6.92 -8.78
CA GLY A 3 10.57 5.55 -9.17
C GLY A 3 9.72 4.43 -8.56
N LYS A 4 8.67 4.77 -7.78
CA LYS A 4 7.76 3.75 -7.24
C LYS A 4 6.75 3.32 -8.32
N PRO A 5 6.51 2.00 -8.49
CA PRO A 5 5.51 1.52 -9.43
C PRO A 5 4.10 1.98 -9.05
N CYS A 6 3.30 2.31 -10.07
CA CYS A 6 1.89 2.65 -9.93
C CYS A 6 1.03 1.41 -10.14
N ILE A 7 -0.07 1.31 -9.40
CA ILE A 7 -1.04 0.24 -9.59
C ILE A 7 -1.74 0.48 -10.93
N ARG A 8 -1.76 -0.55 -11.78
CA ARG A 8 -2.27 -0.43 -13.16
C ARG A 8 -3.72 0.03 -13.15
N GLY A 9 -4.01 1.07 -13.93
CA GLY A 9 -5.35 1.66 -13.99
C GLY A 9 -5.68 2.61 -12.84
N MET A 10 -4.78 2.81 -11.87
CA MET A 10 -4.97 3.70 -10.72
C MET A 10 -3.89 4.79 -10.67
N ARG A 11 -4.22 5.94 -10.07
CA ARG A 11 -3.24 6.99 -9.75
C ARG A 11 -2.58 6.81 -8.37
N VAL A 12 -2.69 5.60 -7.81
CA VAL A 12 -2.18 5.22 -6.50
C VAL A 12 -0.90 4.41 -6.68
N THR A 13 0.12 4.71 -5.87
CA THR A 13 1.39 3.97 -5.92
C THR A 13 1.32 2.70 -5.08
N VAL A 14 2.06 1.67 -5.49
CA VAL A 14 2.18 0.42 -4.72
C VAL A 14 2.64 0.70 -3.28
N ALA A 15 3.53 1.68 -3.09
CA ALA A 15 4.00 2.11 -1.77
C ALA A 15 2.91 2.72 -0.89
N THR A 16 1.87 3.34 -1.47
CA THR A 16 0.74 3.90 -0.73
C THR A 16 -0.11 2.78 -0.12
N ILE A 17 -0.47 1.77 -0.93
CA ILE A 17 -1.22 0.61 -0.45
C ILE A 17 -0.38 -0.23 0.52
N ALA A 18 0.90 -0.44 0.23
CA ALA A 18 1.81 -1.11 1.14
C ALA A 18 1.91 -0.38 2.49
N GLY A 19 1.95 0.95 2.50
CA GLY A 19 1.91 1.74 3.75
C GLY A 19 0.59 1.59 4.50
N HIS A 20 -0.52 1.46 3.79
CA HIS A 20 -1.85 1.25 4.37
C HIS A 20 -1.95 -0.13 5.04
N LEU A 21 -1.54 -1.19 4.33
CA LEU A 21 -1.44 -2.54 4.88
C LEU A 21 -0.46 -2.61 6.06
N ALA A 22 0.70 -1.97 5.95
CA ALA A 22 1.68 -1.87 7.04
C ALA A 22 1.17 -1.07 8.25
N SER A 23 0.17 -0.21 8.07
CA SER A 23 -0.50 0.51 9.16
C SER A 23 -1.54 -0.35 9.88
N GLY A 24 -1.70 -1.62 9.50
CA GLY A 24 -2.63 -2.56 10.12
C GLY A 24 -4.04 -2.53 9.52
N TYR A 25 -4.21 -1.97 8.32
CA TYR A 25 -5.45 -2.13 7.56
C TYR A 25 -5.48 -3.51 6.91
N SER A 26 -6.64 -4.17 6.97
CA SER A 26 -6.85 -5.44 6.29
C SER A 26 -7.01 -5.24 4.78
N GLU A 27 -6.85 -6.32 4.03
CA GLU A 27 -7.04 -6.33 2.57
C GLU A 27 -8.43 -5.81 2.18
N ALA A 28 -9.47 -6.18 2.92
CA ALA A 28 -10.83 -5.70 2.71
C ALA A 28 -10.93 -4.17 2.79
N GLU A 29 -10.34 -3.56 3.82
CA GLU A 29 -10.35 -2.10 3.98
C GLU A 29 -9.56 -1.40 2.87
N ALA A 30 -8.48 -2.03 2.40
CA ALA A 30 -7.73 -1.52 1.25
C ALA A 30 -8.54 -1.60 -0.05
N LEU A 31 -9.38 -2.63 -0.21
CA LEU A 31 -10.33 -2.76 -1.32
C LEU A 31 -11.48 -1.75 -1.21
N GLU A 32 -11.96 -1.44 -0.01
CA GLU A 32 -12.96 -0.38 0.20
C GLU A 32 -12.39 1.00 -0.13
N PHE A 33 -11.15 1.27 0.26
CA PHE A 33 -10.45 2.50 -0.10
C PHE A 33 -10.12 2.58 -1.59
N CYS A 34 -9.89 1.44 -2.23
CA CYS A 34 -9.57 1.32 -3.65
C CYS A 34 -10.44 0.24 -4.31
N PRO A 35 -11.72 0.53 -4.63
CA PRO A 35 -12.67 -0.47 -5.14
C PRO A 35 -12.34 -0.98 -6.55
N ARG A 36 -11.36 -0.38 -7.21
CA ARG A 36 -10.82 -0.84 -8.50
C ARG A 36 -9.57 -1.70 -8.35
N LEU A 37 -9.09 -1.86 -7.12
CA LEU A 37 -8.04 -2.81 -6.77
C LEU A 37 -8.69 -4.18 -6.63
N ASP A 38 -8.03 -5.19 -7.17
CA ASP A 38 -8.43 -6.59 -7.03
C ASP A 38 -7.50 -7.28 -6.04
N ALA A 39 -7.89 -8.46 -5.54
CA ALA A 39 -7.04 -9.31 -4.71
C ALA A 39 -5.67 -9.59 -5.36
N LYS A 40 -5.62 -9.72 -6.70
CA LYS A 40 -4.34 -9.83 -7.44
C LYS A 40 -3.45 -8.60 -7.27
N GLY A 41 -4.05 -7.41 -7.20
CA GLY A 41 -3.34 -6.16 -6.98
C GLY A 41 -2.74 -6.10 -5.57
N ILE A 42 -3.48 -6.53 -4.56
CA ILE A 42 -2.99 -6.62 -3.18
C ILE A 42 -1.81 -7.57 -3.09
N ARG A 43 -1.93 -8.77 -3.63
CA ARG A 43 -0.85 -9.76 -3.61
C ARG A 43 0.41 -9.28 -4.34
N ALA A 44 0.26 -8.50 -5.41
CA ALA A 44 1.40 -7.86 -6.08
C ALA A 44 2.04 -6.78 -5.21
N VAL A 45 1.26 -6.02 -4.44
CA VAL A 45 1.75 -5.02 -3.48
C VAL A 45 2.54 -5.69 -2.36
N GLU A 46 2.04 -6.79 -1.80
CA GLU A 46 2.72 -7.56 -0.76
C GLU A 46 4.04 -8.14 -1.26
N GLN A 47 4.05 -8.76 -2.45
CA GLN A 47 5.27 -9.29 -3.05
C GLN A 47 6.30 -8.19 -3.32
N TRP A 48 5.85 -7.04 -3.83
CA TRP A 48 6.71 -5.88 -4.00
C TRP A 48 7.27 -5.41 -2.66
N ALA A 49 6.45 -5.34 -1.61
CA ALA A 49 6.86 -4.91 -0.28
C ALA A 49 7.91 -5.84 0.34
N VAL A 50 7.76 -7.17 0.17
CA VAL A 50 8.73 -8.17 0.63
C VAL A 50 10.08 -8.03 -0.07
N GLY A 51 10.08 -7.76 -1.39
CA GLY A 51 11.29 -7.60 -2.19
C GLY A 51 11.91 -6.19 -2.15
N TYR A 52 11.21 -5.18 -1.65
CA TYR A 52 11.65 -3.79 -1.69
C TYR A 52 12.71 -3.48 -0.62
N ARG A 53 13.96 -3.89 -0.90
CA ARG A 53 15.12 -3.69 -0.03
C ARG A 53 15.76 -2.30 -0.24
N GLY A 54 15.17 -1.27 0.36
CA GLY A 54 15.89 -0.04 0.70
C GLY A 54 15.88 1.11 -0.34
N LYS A 55 15.05 2.12 -0.07
CA LYS A 55 15.39 3.56 0.02
C LYS A 55 14.11 4.34 0.36
N GLY A 56 13.87 4.57 1.65
CA GLY A 56 12.97 5.65 2.07
C GLY A 56 11.48 5.32 2.26
N GLN A 57 11.10 4.10 2.68
CA GLN A 57 9.81 3.91 3.39
C GLN A 57 9.98 4.31 4.87
N ARG A 58 10.45 5.54 5.11
CA ARG A 58 10.66 6.10 6.45
C ARG A 58 9.66 7.21 6.81
N ALA A 59 8.73 7.54 5.92
CA ALA A 59 8.00 8.82 5.99
C ALA A 59 6.47 8.76 6.02
N ALA A 60 5.81 7.59 6.11
CA ALA A 60 4.33 7.56 6.08
C ALA A 60 3.64 6.82 7.23
N VAL A 61 4.37 6.30 8.23
CA VAL A 61 3.74 5.72 9.44
C VAL A 61 3.40 6.77 10.51
N ARG A 62 3.55 8.07 10.24
CA ARG A 62 3.14 9.10 11.19
C ARG A 62 1.67 9.49 10.97
N GLY A 63 0.78 8.70 11.57
CA GLY A 63 -0.58 9.12 11.87
C GLY A 63 -1.64 8.08 11.53
N GLY A 64 -2.31 7.57 12.58
CA GLY A 64 -3.71 7.19 12.48
C GLY A 64 -4.04 5.72 12.72
N ARG A 65 -4.04 5.30 13.99
CA ARG A 65 -5.26 4.79 14.65
C ARG A 65 -5.00 4.63 16.15
N GLY A 66 -5.43 5.61 16.94
CA GLY A 66 -5.95 5.30 18.27
C GLY A 66 -7.24 4.53 18.02
N ARG A 67 -7.28 3.24 18.35
CA ARG A 67 -8.55 2.53 18.52
C ARG A 67 -8.87 2.63 20.00
N GLU A 68 -9.86 3.47 20.27
CA GLU A 68 -10.63 3.54 21.51
C GLU A 68 -11.30 2.19 21.77
#